data_AF-W4D8R6-F1
#
_entry.id   AF-W4D8R6-F1
#
_cell.length_a   1.000
_cell.length_b   1.000
_cell.length_c   1.000
_cell.angle_alpha   90.00
_cell.angle_beta   90.00
_cell.angle_gamma   90.00
#
_symmetry.space_group_name_H-M   'P 1'
#
loop_
_entity.id
_entity.type
_entity.pdbx_description
1 polymer ?
#
loop_
_entity_poly.entity_id
_entity_poly.type
_entity_poly.pdbx_seq_one_letter_code
_entity_poly.pdbx_strand_id
1 'polypeptide(L)'
;MTLLICIARASHASDLGLKVSEISRFLGLTPPTVTQLINSLEAKQMVERQADPSDRRVVRIKLTEQGKIITRRARDHMDATLNRMVEYLGEEESDQLAELLLKVYAFMEDNPPPNLDRLQMNGDEKHD
;
A
#
# COMPACT_ATOMS: atom_id res chain seq x y z
N MET A 1 -2.51 7.69 1.77
CA MET A 1 -1.03 7.62 1.91
C MET A 1 -0.50 6.24 1.58
N THR A 2 -1.03 5.18 2.19
CA THR A 2 -0.60 3.77 1.97
C THR A 2 -0.55 3.39 0.48
N LEU A 3 -1.62 3.65 -0.29
CA LEU A 3 -1.64 3.40 -1.74
C LEU A 3 -0.52 4.13 -2.51
N LEU A 4 -0.22 5.38 -2.16
CA LEU A 4 0.82 6.18 -2.83
C LEU A 4 2.22 5.58 -2.61
N ILE A 5 2.49 5.15 -1.37
CA ILE A 5 3.73 4.46 -0.98
C ILE A 5 3.84 3.10 -1.68
N CYS A 6 2.73 2.37 -1.80
CA CYS A 6 2.71 1.08 -2.51
C CYS A 6 3.07 1.25 -3.99
N ILE A 7 2.46 2.22 -4.67
CA ILE A 7 2.78 2.53 -6.07
C ILE A 7 4.24 2.99 -6.18
N ALA A 8 4.76 3.81 -5.27
CA ALA A 8 6.17 4.23 -5.28
C ALA A 8 7.15 3.06 -5.14
N ARG A 9 6.91 2.17 -4.18
CA ARG A 9 7.77 1.00 -3.91
C ARG A 9 7.80 0.06 -5.12
N ALA A 10 6.66 -0.17 -5.76
CA ALA A 10 6.59 -1.04 -6.92
C ALA A 10 7.11 -0.37 -8.21
N SER A 11 6.99 0.96 -8.35
CA SER A 11 7.53 1.70 -9.48
C SER A 11 9.07 1.68 -9.51
N HIS A 12 9.74 1.51 -8.36
CA HIS A 12 11.19 1.27 -8.32
C HIS A 12 11.61 -0.07 -8.95
N ALA A 13 10.70 -1.04 -9.06
CA ALA A 13 10.97 -2.34 -9.69
C ALA A 13 10.66 -2.35 -11.19
N SER A 14 9.79 -1.46 -11.67
CA SER A 14 9.45 -1.33 -13.09
C SER A 14 8.91 0.07 -13.43
N ASP A 15 9.55 0.73 -14.39
CA ASP A 15 9.13 2.05 -14.87
C ASP A 15 7.86 1.99 -15.76
N LEU A 16 7.23 0.82 -15.90
CA LEU A 16 5.94 0.65 -16.58
C LEU A 16 4.74 1.04 -15.70
N GLY A 17 4.90 1.11 -14.38
CA GLY A 17 3.79 1.30 -13.44
C GLY A 17 2.95 0.04 -13.23
N LEU A 18 1.94 0.13 -12.36
CA LEU A 18 1.18 -1.02 -11.88
C LEU A 18 -0.23 -1.11 -12.47
N LYS A 19 -0.69 -2.33 -12.74
CA LYS A 19 -2.09 -2.62 -13.03
C LYS A 19 -2.94 -2.50 -11.77
N VAL A 20 -4.22 -2.16 -11.93
CA VAL A 20 -5.18 -2.10 -10.81
C VAL A 20 -5.26 -3.43 -10.04
N SER A 21 -5.18 -4.56 -10.76
CA SER A 21 -5.18 -5.90 -10.13
C SER A 21 -3.92 -6.18 -9.30
N GLU A 22 -2.77 -5.64 -9.69
CA GLU A 22 -1.52 -5.74 -8.93
C GLU A 22 -1.61 -4.91 -7.65
N ILE A 23 -2.13 -3.67 -7.76
CA ILE A 23 -2.38 -2.79 -6.61
C ILE A 23 -3.39 -3.43 -5.64
N SER A 24 -4.48 -4.00 -6.16
CA SER A 24 -5.52 -4.67 -5.37
C SER A 24 -4.94 -5.82 -4.54
N ARG A 25 -4.12 -6.67 -5.18
CA ARG A 25 -3.43 -7.77 -4.51
C ARG A 25 -2.45 -7.27 -3.45
N PHE A 26 -1.69 -6.22 -3.76
CA PHE A 26 -0.72 -5.65 -2.82
C PHE A 26 -1.39 -5.06 -1.57
N LEU A 27 -2.56 -4.44 -1.74
CA LEU A 27 -3.28 -3.78 -0.66
C LEU A 27 -4.29 -4.68 0.06
N GLY A 28 -4.56 -5.88 -0.45
CA GLY A 28 -5.65 -6.72 0.06
C GLY A 28 -7.03 -6.08 -0.10
N LEU A 29 -7.22 -5.24 -1.13
CA LEU A 29 -8.46 -4.50 -1.38
C LEU A 29 -9.12 -4.96 -2.68
N THR A 30 -10.43 -4.78 -2.77
CA THR A 30 -11.18 -5.09 -4.00
C THR A 30 -10.84 -4.10 -5.13
N PRO A 31 -10.90 -4.51 -6.41
CA PRO A 31 -10.64 -3.62 -7.55
C PRO A 31 -11.51 -2.35 -7.61
N PRO A 32 -12.81 -2.38 -7.25
CA PRO A 32 -13.63 -1.16 -7.16
C PRO A 32 -13.10 -0.17 -6.11
N THR A 33 -12.75 -0.65 -4.92
CA THR A 33 -12.18 0.18 -3.85
C THR A 33 -10.87 0.83 -4.30
N VAL A 34 -9.98 0.04 -4.90
CA VAL A 34 -8.71 0.55 -5.44
C VAL A 34 -8.95 1.59 -6.53
N THR A 35 -9.92 1.37 -7.42
CA THR A 35 -10.26 2.32 -8.48
C THR A 35 -10.72 3.67 -7.93
N GLN A 36 -11.56 3.66 -6.89
CA GLN A 36 -11.98 4.90 -6.21
C GLN A 36 -10.78 5.63 -5.57
N LEU A 37 -9.88 4.89 -4.93
CA LEU A 37 -8.67 5.48 -4.35
C LEU A 37 -7.77 6.10 -5.43
N ILE A 38 -7.59 5.41 -6.57
CA ILE A 38 -6.84 5.95 -7.72
C ILE A 38 -7.48 7.22 -8.24
N ASN A 39 -8.81 7.26 -8.42
CA ASN A 39 -9.52 8.46 -8.85
C ASN A 39 -9.25 9.65 -7.92
N SER A 40 -9.25 9.43 -6.61
CA SER A 40 -8.96 10.49 -5.63
C SER A 40 -7.52 11.00 -5.75
N LEU A 41 -6.55 10.11 -6.02
CA LEU A 41 -5.15 10.48 -6.18
C LEU A 41 -4.88 11.17 -7.52
N GLU A 42 -5.57 10.76 -8.58
CA GLU A 42 -5.49 11.36 -9.91
C GLU A 42 -6.09 12.76 -9.92
N ALA A 43 -7.22 12.96 -9.24
CA ALA A 43 -7.81 14.29 -9.02
C ALA A 43 -6.87 15.24 -8.25
N LYS A 44 -5.97 14.69 -7.44
CA LYS A 44 -4.91 15.43 -6.73
C LYS A 44 -3.61 15.51 -7.54
N GLN A 45 -3.61 15.08 -8.80
CA GLN A 45 -2.47 15.06 -9.71
C GLN A 45 -1.26 14.28 -9.19
N MET A 46 -1.48 13.30 -8.29
CA MET A 46 -0.40 12.51 -7.69
C MET A 46 -0.12 11.22 -8.47
N VAL A 47 -1.10 10.74 -9.24
CA VAL A 47 -0.97 9.57 -10.11
C VAL A 47 -1.55 9.88 -11.47
N GLU A 48 -1.14 9.12 -12.47
CA GLU A 48 -1.66 9.15 -13.83
C GLU A 48 -1.90 7.74 -14.38
N ARG A 49 -2.84 7.65 -15.32
CA ARG A 49 -3.11 6.43 -16.08
C ARG A 49 -2.38 6.47 -17.41
N GLN A 50 -1.60 5.43 -17.69
CA GLN A 50 -0.98 5.21 -18.99
C GLN A 50 -1.47 3.89 -19.58
N ALA A 51 -1.71 3.86 -20.89
CA ALA A 51 -1.94 2.61 -21.60
C ALA A 51 -0.64 1.79 -21.58
N ASP A 52 -0.76 0.48 -21.42
CA ASP A 52 0.40 -0.41 -21.52
C ASP A 52 0.98 -0.35 -22.95
N PRO A 53 2.30 -0.17 -23.11
CA PRO A 53 2.94 -0.12 -24.43
C PRO A 53 2.74 -1.40 -25.26
N SER A 54 2.55 -2.54 -24.60
CA SER A 54 2.40 -3.86 -25.22
C SER A 54 0.95 -4.26 -25.46
N ASP A 55 0.01 -3.70 -24.69
CA ASP A 55 -1.43 -3.95 -24.85
C ASP A 55 -2.27 -2.74 -24.43
N ARG A 56 -2.81 -2.01 -25.42
CA ARG A 56 -3.63 -0.80 -25.17
C ARG A 56 -4.91 -1.06 -24.37
N ARG A 57 -5.33 -2.31 -24.20
CA ARG A 57 -6.48 -2.69 -23.35
C ARG A 57 -6.12 -2.67 -21.87
N VAL A 58 -4.84 -2.68 -21.54
CA VAL A 58 -4.33 -2.65 -20.17
C VAL A 58 -4.01 -1.21 -19.78
N VAL A 59 -4.52 -0.81 -18.62
CA VAL A 59 -4.21 0.49 -18.00
C VAL A 59 -3.26 0.28 -16.82
N ARG A 60 -2.19 1.08 -16.80
CA ARG A 60 -1.21 1.13 -15.72
C ARG A 60 -1.28 2.45 -14.99
N ILE A 61 -1.05 2.40 -13.69
CA ILE A 61 -1.03 3.54 -12.79
C ILE A 61 0.43 3.87 -12.49
N LYS A 62 0.79 5.13 -12.68
CA LYS A 62 2.13 5.67 -12.37
C LYS A 62 2.02 6.86 -11.44
N LEU A 63 3.09 7.13 -10.71
CA LEU A 63 3.24 8.41 -10.02
C LEU A 63 3.60 9.50 -11.01
N THR A 64 2.95 10.64 -10.88
CA THR A 64 3.43 11.90 -11.48
C THR A 64 4.68 12.37 -10.73
N GLU A 65 5.37 13.39 -11.25
CA GLU A 65 6.47 14.02 -10.52
C GLU A 65 6.03 14.56 -9.15
N GLN A 66 4.85 15.15 -9.05
CA GLN A 66 4.27 15.58 -7.78
C GLN A 66 4.05 14.39 -6.83
N GLY A 67 3.52 13.27 -7.34
CA GLY A 67 3.36 12.04 -6.58
C GLY A 67 4.68 11.49 -6.05
N LYS A 68 5.73 11.52 -6.88
CA LYS A 68 7.09 11.11 -6.48
C LYS A 68 7.65 12.00 -5.37
N ILE A 69 7.51 13.32 -5.48
CA ILE A 69 7.98 14.27 -4.45
C ILE A 69 7.28 14.04 -3.11
N ILE A 70 5.95 13.91 -3.12
CA ILE A 70 5.17 13.69 -1.90
C ILE A 70 5.52 12.35 -1.26
N THR A 71 5.67 11.30 -2.06
CA THR A 71 6.04 9.98 -1.53
C THR A 71 7.44 9.98 -0.95
N ARG A 72 8.39 10.70 -1.57
CA ARG A 72 9.73 10.86 -1.02
C ARG A 72 9.69 11.55 0.33
N ARG A 73 8.99 12.69 0.46
CA ARG A 73 8.85 13.40 1.75
C ARG A 73 8.21 12.52 2.83
N ALA A 74 7.20 11.74 2.46
CA ALA A 74 6.56 10.79 3.37
C ALA A 74 7.55 9.72 3.87
N ARG A 75 8.41 9.21 2.98
CA ARG A 75 9.46 8.25 3.29
C ARG A 75 10.50 8.88 4.23
N ASP A 76 11.01 10.06 3.88
CA ASP A 76 12.01 10.76 4.70
C ASP A 76 11.50 11.02 6.12
N HIS A 77 10.21 11.36 6.26
CA HIS A 77 9.58 11.55 7.57
C HIS A 77 9.43 10.24 8.37
N MET A 78 9.11 9.14 7.69
CA MET A 78 9.04 7.80 8.29
C MET A 78 10.43 7.35 8.75
N ASP A 79 11.44 7.48 7.89
CA ASP A 79 12.82 7.10 8.17
C ASP A 79 13.36 7.92 9.36
N ALA A 80 13.10 9.22 9.40
CA ALA A 80 13.46 10.06 10.55
C ALA A 80 12.78 9.60 11.86
N THR A 81 11.55 9.10 11.80
CA THR A 81 10.84 8.59 12.97
C THR A 81 11.40 7.24 13.43
N LEU A 82 11.69 6.34 12.49
CA LEU A 82 12.32 5.05 12.77
C LEU A 82 13.72 5.23 13.36
N ASN A 83 14.52 6.13 12.81
CA ASN A 83 15.86 6.40 13.34
C ASN A 83 15.81 6.90 14.79
N ARG A 84 14.88 7.82 15.12
CA ARG A 84 14.70 8.26 16.51
C ARG A 84 14.23 7.12 17.43
N MET A 85 13.42 6.20 16.92
CA MET A 85 12.99 5.03 17.69
C MET A 85 14.17 4.08 17.97
N VAL A 86 15.02 3.83 16.97
CA VAL A 86 16.24 3.03 17.12
C VAL A 86 17.22 3.69 18.09
N GLU A 87 17.41 5.01 17.99
CA GLU A 87 18.23 5.77 18.94
C GLU A 87 17.70 5.69 20.38
N TYR A 88 16.37 5.68 20.55
CA TYR A 88 15.73 5.60 21.86
C TYR A 88 15.85 4.21 22.50
N LEU A 89 15.68 3.15 21.71
CA LEU A 89 15.77 1.76 22.16
C LEU A 89 17.23 1.28 22.32
N GLY A 90 18.16 1.86 21.56
CA GLY A 90 19.51 1.33 21.44
C GLY A 90 19.57 0.04 20.61
N GLU A 91 20.78 -0.47 20.39
CA GLU A 91 21.07 -1.57 19.47
C GLU A 91 20.40 -2.89 19.90
N GLU A 92 20.62 -3.32 21.15
CA GLU A 92 20.12 -4.61 21.66
C GLU A 92 18.59 -4.71 21.63
N GLU A 93 17.87 -3.70 22.13
CA GLU A 93 16.40 -3.70 22.13
C GLU A 93 15.83 -3.56 20.71
N SER A 94 16.52 -2.83 19.82
CA SER A 94 16.12 -2.71 18.42
C SER A 94 16.24 -4.04 17.68
N ASP A 95 17.32 -4.77 17.90
CA ASP A 95 17.53 -6.11 17.33
C ASP A 95 16.48 -7.10 17.86
N GLN A 96 16.22 -7.08 19.17
CA GLN A 96 15.17 -7.91 19.77
C GLN A 96 13.79 -7.58 19.19
N LEU A 97 13.48 -6.30 19.01
CA LEU A 97 12.22 -5.88 18.37
C LEU A 97 12.13 -6.39 16.94
N ALA A 98 13.21 -6.31 16.16
CA ALA A 98 13.24 -6.80 14.79
C ALA A 98 12.99 -8.32 14.73
N GLU A 99 13.63 -9.10 15.61
CA GLU A 99 13.39 -10.55 15.71
C GLU A 99 11.94 -10.87 16.06
N LEU A 100 11.36 -10.16 17.03
CA LEU A 100 9.97 -10.37 17.44
C LEU A 100 9.00 -10.03 16.31
N LEU A 101 9.22 -8.94 15.58
CA LEU A 101 8.40 -8.56 14.43
C LEU A 101 8.47 -9.61 13.31
N LEU A 102 9.66 -10.17 13.02
CA LEU A 102 9.81 -11.26 12.05
C LEU A 102 9.06 -12.52 12.48
N LYS A 103 9.13 -12.86 13.78
CA LYS A 103 8.39 -14.01 14.33
C LYS A 103 6.88 -13.83 14.22
N VAL A 104 6.37 -12.64 14.51
CA VAL A 104 4.94 -12.29 14.33
C VAL A 104 4.54 -12.35 12.86
N TYR A 105 5.38 -11.83 11.95
CA TYR A 105 5.13 -11.88 10.51
C TYR A 105 5.00 -13.33 10.02
N ALA A 106 5.95 -14.21 10.38
CA ALA A 106 5.91 -15.63 10.02
C ALA A 106 4.64 -16.32 10.53
N PHE A 107 4.25 -16.03 11.79
CA PHE A 107 2.98 -16.55 12.32
C PHE A 107 1.76 -16.09 11.50
N MET A 108 1.72 -14.83 11.07
CA MET A 108 0.61 -14.30 10.27
C MET A 108 0.56 -14.88 8.85
N GLU A 109 1.71 -15.19 8.23
CA GLU A 109 1.72 -15.90 6.94
C GLU A 109 1.16 -17.33 7.08
N ASP A 110 1.55 -18.04 8.14
CA ASP A 110 1.08 -19.40 8.41
C ASP A 110 -0.37 -19.44 8.91
N ASN A 111 -0.86 -18.33 9.46
CA ASN A 111 -2.19 -18.21 10.05
C ASN A 111 -2.89 -16.96 9.48
N PRO A 112 -3.33 -16.99 8.20
CA PRO A 112 -3.97 -15.85 7.58
C PRO A 112 -5.21 -15.46 8.38
N PRO A 113 -5.45 -14.14 8.61
CA PRO A 113 -6.58 -13.70 9.39
C PRO A 113 -7.89 -14.21 8.78
N PRO A 114 -8.89 -14.55 9.62
CA PRO A 114 -10.19 -14.94 9.12
C PRO A 114 -10.75 -13.85 8.20
N ASN A 115 -11.39 -14.28 7.11
CA ASN A 115 -11.82 -13.38 6.04
C ASN A 115 -12.73 -12.25 6.59
N LEU A 116 -12.23 -11.00 6.50
CA LEU A 116 -12.90 -9.79 6.97
C LEU A 116 -14.25 -9.55 6.28
N ASP A 117 -14.48 -10.15 5.10
CA ASP A 117 -15.75 -10.04 4.37
C ASP A 117 -16.95 -10.59 5.16
N ARG A 118 -16.72 -11.47 6.14
CA ARG A 118 -17.80 -12.03 6.99
C ARG A 118 -18.31 -11.06 8.07
N LEU A 119 -17.62 -9.93 8.30
CA LEU A 119 -18.04 -8.93 9.28
C LEU A 119 -19.02 -7.88 8.68
N GLN A 120 -19.27 -7.89 7.37
CA GLN A 120 -20.18 -6.93 6.72
C GLN A 120 -21.64 -7.39 6.57
N MET A 121 -22.05 -8.50 7.20
CA MET A 121 -23.42 -9.00 7.11
C MET A 121 -24.02 -9.14 8.51
N ASN A 122 -24.48 -8.04 9.09
CA ASN A 122 -25.50 -7.97 10.14
C ASN A 122 -25.92 -6.50 10.29
N GLY A 123 -26.92 -6.09 9.50
CA GLY A 123 -27.41 -4.70 9.52
C GLY A 123 -28.75 -4.45 8.84
N ASP A 124 -29.29 -5.40 8.09
CA ASP A 124 -30.66 -5.35 7.58
C ASP A 124 -31.53 -6.43 8.25
N GLU A 125 -31.74 -6.32 9.56
CA GLU A 125 -32.98 -6.83 10.14
C GLU A 125 -34.06 -5.77 9.94
N LYS A 126 -34.79 -5.89 8.83
CA LYS A 126 -36.13 -5.32 8.70
C LYS A 126 -36.96 -5.80 9.89
N HIS A 127 -37.37 -4.87 10.75
CA HIS A 127 -38.61 -5.05 11.49
C HIS A 127 -39.70 -4.25 10.77
N ASP A 128 -40.71 -5.01 10.35
CA ASP A 128 -42.07 -4.58 9.99
C ASP A 128 -42.67 -3.63 11.04
#